data_AF-A0A2E6XGV9-F1
#
_entry.id   AF-A0A2E6XGV9-F1
#
_cell.length_a   1.000
_cell.length_b   1.000
_cell.length_c   1.000
_cell.angle_alpha   90.00
_cell.angle_beta   90.00
_cell.angle_gamma   90.00
#
_symmetry.space_group_name_H-M   'P 1'
#
loop_
_entity.id
_entity.type
_entity.pdbx_description
1 polymer ?
#
loop_
_entity_poly.entity_id
_entity_poly.type
_entity_poly.pdbx_seq_one_letter_code
_entity_poly.pdbx_strand_id
1 'polypeptide(L)' 'MYKRILVPLDGSPLGDRELPYVRLLGRKMEAKVELYRVFDPQPEFFFPDEFQLDERRQAEEHYR' A
#
# COMPACT_ATOMS: atom_id res chain seq x y z
N MET A 1 13.52 -4.20 28.18
CA MET A 1 12.14 -3.78 27.85
C MET A 1 12.13 -3.11 26.48
N TYR A 2 11.13 -3.38 25.65
CA TYR A 2 11.02 -2.77 24.31
C TYR A 2 10.57 -1.31 24.41
N LYS A 3 11.17 -0.42 23.61
CA LYS A 3 10.89 1.03 23.62
C LYS A 3 10.09 1.51 22.40
N ARG A 4 9.91 0.64 21.39
CA ARG A 4 9.25 0.95 20.12
C ARG A 4 8.40 -0.24 19.68
N ILE A 5 7.23 0.05 19.11
CA ILE A 5 6.29 -0.92 18.53
C ILE A 5 6.07 -0.49 17.09
N LEU A 6 6.45 -1.34 16.12
CA LEU A 6 6.17 -1.13 14.70
C LEU A 6 4.85 -1.83 14.36
N VAL A 7 3.91 -1.12 13.74
CA VAL A 7 2.59 -1.64 13.39
C VAL A 7 2.41 -1.58 11.88
N PRO A 8 2.37 -2.73 11.19
CA PRO A 8 2.05 -2.77 9.78
C PRO A 8 0.55 -2.52 9.57
N LEU A 9 0.22 -1.64 8.62
CA LEU A 9 -1.13 -1.37 8.15
C LEU A 9 -1.20 -1.61 6.65
N ASP A 10 -1.98 -2.61 6.25
CA ASP A 10 -2.26 -2.97 4.85
C ASP A 10 -3.31 -2.06 4.18
N GLY A 11 -4.00 -1.22 4.97
CA GLY A 11 -5.07 -0.35 4.50
C GLY A 11 -6.43 -1.03 4.37
N SER A 12 -6.55 -2.28 4.81
CA SER A 12 -7.83 -2.95 4.90
C SER A 12 -8.63 -2.45 6.13
N PRO A 13 -9.97 -2.44 6.07
CA PRO A 13 -10.80 -2.16 7.24
C PRO A 13 -10.59 -3.13 8.41
N LEU A 14 -10.00 -4.30 8.15
CA LEU A 14 -9.63 -5.27 9.18
C LEU A 14 -8.34 -4.85 9.88
N GLY A 15 -7.32 -4.45 9.14
CA GLY A 15 -6.03 -4.01 9.69
C GLY A 15 -6.16 -2.79 10.61
N ASP A 16 -7.04 -1.84 10.28
CA ASP A 16 -7.28 -0.64 11.11
C ASP A 16 -7.89 -0.95 12.49
N ARG A 17 -8.51 -2.13 12.66
CA ARG A 17 -9.12 -2.53 13.95
C ARG A 17 -8.10 -2.79 15.05
N GLU A 18 -6.83 -2.97 14.69
CA GLU A 18 -5.74 -3.20 15.65
C GLU A 18 -5.30 -1.91 16.37
N LEU A 19 -5.55 -0.73 15.79
CA LEU A 19 -5.06 0.56 16.31
C LEU A 19 -5.45 0.87 17.77
N PRO A 20 -6.68 0.59 18.25
CA PRO A 20 -7.03 0.80 19.66
C PRO A 20 -6.22 -0.06 20.62
N TYR A 21 -5.89 -1.30 20.25
CA TYR A 21 -5.12 -2.23 21.07
C TYR A 21 -3.65 -1.85 21.13
N VAL A 22 -3.08 -1.48 19.99
CA VAL A 22 -1.70 -0.96 19.89
C VAL A 22 -1.54 0.30 20.76
N ARG A 23 -2.53 1.22 20.72
CA ARG A 23 -2.51 2.43 21.55
C ARG A 23 -2.47 2.09 23.04
N LEU A 24 -3.28 1.12 23.47
CA LEU A 24 -3.30 0.66 24.86
C LEU A 24 -1.94 0.05 25.25
N LEU A 25 -1.38 -0.79 24.39
CA LEU A 25 -0.11 -1.47 24.60
C LEU A 25 1.06 -0.46 24.70
N GLY A 26 1.12 0.50 23.78
CA GLY A 26 2.15 1.54 23.77
C GLY A 26 2.14 2.38 25.05
N ARG A 27 0.96 2.73 25.56
CA ARG A 27 0.83 3.45 26.84
C ARG A 27 1.31 2.61 28.03
N LYS A 28 0.91 1.34 28.11
CA LYS A 28 1.27 0.45 29.22
C LYS A 28 2.76 0.14 29.24
N MET A 29 3.41 0.12 28.07
CA MET A 29 4.82 -0.20 27.92
C MET A 29 5.72 1.04 27.88
N GLU A 30 5.15 2.25 27.92
CA GLU A 30 5.88 3.50 27.66
C GLU A 30 6.69 3.44 26.34
N ALA A 31 6.12 2.77 25.34
CA ALA A 31 6.76 2.51 24.06
C ALA A 31 6.19 3.41 22.96
N LYS A 32 7.07 3.94 22.11
CA LYS A 32 6.67 4.71 20.93
C LYS A 32 6.03 3.77 19.90
N VAL A 33 4.82 4.10 19.47
CA VAL A 33 4.12 3.39 18.40
C VAL A 33 4.44 4.05 17.06
N GLU A 34 4.87 3.26 16.08
CA GLU A 34 5.13 3.71 14.72
C GLU A 34 4.29 2.88 13.75
N LEU A 35 3.48 3.57 12.95
CA LEU A 35 2.66 2.95 11.92
C LEU A 35 3.48 2.86 10.63
N TYR A 36 3.39 1.72 9.95
CA TYR A 36 4.15 1.43 8.74
C TYR A 36 3.25 0.81 7.68
N ARG A 37 3.40 1.25 6.44
CA ARG A 37 2.70 0.69 5.29
C ARG A 37 3.69 0.48 4.15
N VAL A 38 3.62 -0.69 3.53
CA VAL A 38 4.35 -0.99 2.31
C VAL A 38 3.45 -0.63 1.13
N PHE A 39 4.01 0.10 0.18
CA PHE A 39 3.40 0.31 -1.12
C PHE A 39 4.21 -0.45 -2.15
N ASP A 40 3.55 -0.92 -3.20
CA ASP A 40 4.25 -1.46 -4.35
C ASP A 40 5.17 -0.38 -4.94
N PRO A 41 6.34 -0.79 -5.46
CA PRO A 41 7.22 0.15 -6.16
C PRO A 41 6.43 0.81 -7.28
N GLN A 42 6.53 2.14 -7.36
CA GLN A 42 6.03 2.85 -8.53
C GLN A 42 6.90 2.40 -9.72
N PRO A 43 6.33 1.85 -10.80
CA PRO A 43 7.13 1.47 -11.95
C PRO A 43 7.81 2.74 -12.50
N GLU A 44 9.13 2.68 -12.67
CA GLU A 44 9.94 3.79 -13.22
C GLU A 44 9.50 4.17 -14.64
N PHE A 45 8.87 3.22 -15.35
CA PHE A 45 8.27 3.42 -16.66
C PHE A 45 6.84 2.87 -16.66
N PHE A 46 5.90 3.74 -17.04
CA PHE A 46 4.56 3.33 -17.44
C PHE A 46 4.69 2.60 -18.78
N PHE A 47 4.84 1.27 -18.74
CA PHE A 47 4.51 0.48 -19.91
C PHE A 47 2.99 0.40 -19.93
N PRO A 48 2.29 1.03 -20.90
CA PRO A 48 0.90 0.69 -21.12
C PRO A 48 0.85 -0.82 -21.33
N ASP A 49 -0.03 -1.52 -20.60
CA ASP A 49 -0.22 -2.97 -20.76
C ASP A 49 -0.27 -3.31 -22.26
N GLU A 50 0.30 -4.44 -22.69
CA GLU A 50 0.32 -4.86 -24.10
C GLU A 50 -1.07 -4.76 -24.76
N PHE A 51 -2.13 -4.98 -23.97
CA PHE A 51 -3.52 -4.82 -24.37
C PHE A 51 -3.89 -3.41 -24.88
N GLN A 52 -3.25 -2.35 -24.38
CA GLN A 52 -3.49 -0.97 -24.83
C GLN A 52 -2.80 -0.66 -26.17
N LEU A 53 -1.74 -1.39 -26.54
CA LEU A 53 -1.08 -1.23 -27.84
C LEU A 53 -1.94 -1.81 -28.98
N ASP A 54 -2.58 -2.95 -28.72
CA ASP A 54 -3.47 -3.58 -29.69
C ASP A 54 -4.71 -2.73 -29.96
N GLU A 55 -5.28 -2.08 -28.94
CA GLU A 55 -6.41 -1.14 -29.13
C GLU A 55 -6.02 0.06 -30.01
N ARG A 56 -4.82 0.63 -29.82
CA ARG A 56 -4.32 1.74 -30.66
C ARG A 56 -4.08 1.30 -32.09
N ARG A 57 -3.49 0.12 -32.30
CA ARG A 57 -3.23 -0.43 -33.64
C ARG A 57 -4.55 -0.72 -34.37
N GLN A 58 -5.53 -1.32 -33.68
CA GLN A 58 -6.86 -1.57 -34.24
C GLN A 58 -7.58 -0.27 -34.59
N ALA A 59 -7.51 0.76 -33.72
CA ALA A 59 -8.10 2.07 -33.99
C ALA A 59 -7.44 2.77 -35.20
N GLU A 60 -6.13 2.65 -35.35
CA GLU A 60 -5.37 3.19 -36.49
C GLU A 60 -5.65 2.43 -37.80
N GLU A 61 -5.80 1.11 -37.75
CA GLU A 61 -6.17 0.26 -38.89
C GLU A 61 -7.61 0.49 -39.34
N HIS A 62 -8.54 0.74 -38.41
CA HIS A 62 -9.94 1.01 -38.73
C HIS A 62 -10.17 2.32 -39.51
N TYR A 63 -9.19 3.25 -39.47
CA TYR A 63 -9.26 4.54 -40.15
C TYR A 63 -8.48 4.59 -41.48
N ARG A 64 -7.89 3.46 -41.93
CA ARG A 64 -7.26 3.29 -43.24
C ARG A 64 -8.18 2.61 -44.24
#